data_AF-Q1YI79-F1
#
_entry.id   AF-Q1YI79-F1
#
_cell.length_a   1.000
_cell.length_b   1.000
_cell.length_c   1.000
_cell.angle_alpha   90.00
_cell.angle_beta   90.00
_cell.angle_gamma   90.00
#
_symmetry.space_group_name_H-M   'P 1'
#
loop_
_entity.id
_entity.type
_entity.pdbx_description
1 polymer ?
#
loop_
_entity_poly.entity_id
_entity_poly.type
_entity_poly.pdbx_seq_one_letter_code
_entity_poly.pdbx_strand_id
1 'polypeptide(L)'
;MDIARAIDHKASIELWERYRKGERNVFTRRLYTMKGQQTFDEIRRKYQRDTEFRAAVDRYIGDFETLLADIAKSDPDNARSRTYLTSDTGKVYTMLAHASGRFDA
;
A
#
# COMPACT_ATOMS: atom_id res chain seq x y z
N MET A 1 15.01 -0.26 5.28
CA MET A 1 14.42 0.94 4.66
C MET A 1 14.71 0.91 3.15
N ASP A 2 14.14 -0.08 2.44
CA ASP A 2 14.35 -0.32 0.98
C ASP A 2 13.02 -0.37 0.21
N ILE A 3 11.94 -0.84 0.85
CA ILE A 3 10.60 -0.98 0.25
C ILE A 3 9.97 0.39 -0.06
N ALA A 4 10.17 1.42 0.77
CA ALA A 4 9.61 2.75 0.52
C ALA A 4 10.17 3.43 -0.75
N ARG A 5 11.37 3.02 -1.20
CA ARG A 5 11.99 3.47 -2.46
C ARG A 5 11.53 2.65 -3.68
N ALA A 6 10.78 1.58 -3.46
CA ALA A 6 10.22 0.74 -4.52
C ALA A 6 9.11 1.43 -5.32
N ILE A 7 8.43 2.40 -4.69
CA ILE A 7 7.29 3.14 -5.25
C ILE A 7 7.72 4.59 -5.51
N ASP A 8 7.49 5.07 -6.72
CA ASP A 8 7.64 6.49 -7.02
C ASP A 8 6.61 7.33 -6.26
N HIS A 9 7.06 8.44 -5.65
CA HIS A 9 6.18 9.25 -4.81
C HIS A 9 5.05 9.91 -5.62
N LYS A 10 5.29 10.37 -6.85
CA LYS A 10 4.23 10.95 -7.68
C LYS A 10 3.23 9.89 -8.11
N ALA A 11 3.72 8.71 -8.46
CA ALA A 11 2.87 7.57 -8.80
C ALA A 11 1.99 7.14 -7.61
N SER A 12 2.51 7.22 -6.38
CA SER A 12 1.70 6.96 -5.18
C SER A 12 0.56 7.96 -4.99
N ILE A 13 0.80 9.25 -5.25
CA ILE A 13 -0.23 10.29 -5.15
C ILE A 13 -1.36 10.04 -6.15
N GLU A 14 -1.01 9.87 -7.43
CA GLU A 14 -1.98 9.68 -8.51
C GLU A 14 -2.86 8.44 -8.29
N LEU A 15 -2.23 7.33 -7.90
CA LEU A 15 -2.89 6.08 -7.58
C LEU A 15 -3.96 6.24 -6.50
N TRP A 16 -3.62 6.93 -5.40
CA TRP A 16 -4.56 7.15 -4.30
C TRP A 16 -5.74 8.04 -4.69
N GLU A 17 -5.50 9.04 -5.56
CA GLU A 17 -6.59 9.86 -6.09
C GLU A 17 -7.56 9.03 -6.94
N ARG A 18 -7.03 8.13 -7.77
CA ARG A 18 -7.85 7.24 -8.61
C ARG A 18 -8.63 6.22 -7.78
N TYR A 19 -7.98 5.58 -6.81
CA TYR A 19 -8.64 4.64 -5.88
C TYR A 19 -9.81 5.30 -5.15
N ARG A 20 -9.62 6.53 -4.65
CA ARG A 20 -10.68 7.30 -3.98
C ARG A 20 -11.84 7.69 -4.88
N LYS A 21 -11.60 7.87 -6.19
CA LYS A 21 -12.65 8.10 -7.18
C LYS A 21 -13.44 6.82 -7.50
N GLY A 22 -13.13 5.71 -6.84
CA GLY A 22 -13.79 4.41 -7.04
C GLY A 22 -13.22 3.63 -8.23
N GLU A 23 -12.09 4.08 -8.80
CA GLU A 23 -11.42 3.31 -9.84
C GLU A 23 -10.85 2.03 -9.25
N ARG A 24 -11.26 0.90 -9.81
CA ARG A 24 -10.75 -0.43 -9.47
C ARG A 24 -9.51 -0.74 -10.30
N ASN A 25 -8.71 -1.70 -9.83
CA ASN A 25 -7.52 -2.19 -10.54
C ASN A 25 -6.47 -1.10 -10.84
N VAL A 26 -6.42 -0.03 -10.04
CA VAL A 26 -5.43 1.04 -10.19
C VAL A 26 -4.05 0.60 -9.69
N PHE A 27 -4.02 -0.32 -8.72
CA PHE A 27 -2.80 -0.94 -8.23
C PHE A 27 -2.34 -2.00 -9.22
N THR A 28 -1.32 -1.69 -10.00
CA THR A 28 -0.71 -2.61 -10.96
C THR A 28 0.79 -2.66 -10.76
N ARG A 29 1.45 -3.69 -11.30
CA ARG A 29 2.92 -3.82 -11.24
C ARG A 29 3.67 -2.60 -11.80
N ARG A 30 3.04 -1.83 -12.70
CA ARG A 30 3.62 -0.63 -13.33
C ARG A 30 3.82 0.54 -12.36
N LEU A 31 3.20 0.49 -11.19
CA LEU A 31 3.40 1.46 -10.11
C LEU A 31 4.84 1.46 -9.58
N TYR A 32 5.53 0.31 -9.69
CA TYR A 32 6.82 0.10 -9.07
C TYR A 32 7.97 0.37 -10.03
N THR A 33 9.05 0.94 -9.49
CA THR A 33 10.34 0.97 -10.18
C THR A 33 10.82 -0.45 -10.49
N MET A 34 11.82 -0.62 -11.36
CA MET A 34 12.36 -1.95 -11.67
C MET A 34 12.80 -2.73 -10.42
N LYS A 35 13.52 -2.07 -9.49
CA LYS A 35 13.88 -2.67 -8.19
C LYS A 35 12.64 -2.97 -7.34
N GLY A 36 11.64 -2.08 -7.40
CA GLY A 36 10.38 -2.27 -6.69
C GLY A 36 9.56 -3.46 -7.18
N GLN A 37 9.58 -3.77 -8.47
CA GLN A 37 8.91 -4.94 -9.03
C GLN A 37 9.54 -6.25 -8.52
N GLN A 38 10.86 -6.32 -8.42
CA GLN A 38 11.55 -7.47 -7.82
C GLN A 38 11.16 -7.65 -6.35
N THR A 39 11.15 -6.54 -5.59
CA THR A 39 10.73 -6.52 -4.18
C THR A 39 9.28 -6.98 -4.02
N PHE A 40 8.37 -6.53 -4.89
CA PHE A 40 6.98 -6.96 -4.92
C PHE A 40 6.86 -8.48 -5.11
N ASP A 41 7.58 -9.04 -6.09
CA ASP A 41 7.55 -10.47 -6.38
C ASP A 41 8.12 -11.31 -5.24
N GLU A 42 9.15 -10.83 -4.55
CA GLU A 42 9.69 -11.46 -3.35
C GLU A 42 8.69 -11.46 -2.20
N ILE A 43 8.07 -10.31 -1.90
CA ILE A 43 7.05 -10.19 -0.86
C ILE A 43 5.87 -11.10 -1.16
N ARG A 44 5.36 -11.09 -2.41
CA ARG A 44 4.24 -11.95 -2.81
C ARG A 44 4.56 -13.43 -2.67
N ARG A 45 5.74 -13.87 -3.12
CA ARG A 45 6.20 -15.25 -2.94
C ARG A 45 6.32 -15.62 -1.47
N LYS A 46 6.87 -14.73 -0.64
CA LYS A 46 7.02 -14.97 0.80
C LYS A 46 5.67 -15.05 1.48
N TYR A 47 4.76 -14.12 1.21
CA TYR A 47 3.40 -14.10 1.74
C TYR A 47 2.64 -15.42 1.47
N GLN A 48 2.84 -16.01 0.29
CA GLN A 48 2.20 -17.28 -0.07
C GLN A 48 2.79 -18.51 0.65
N ARG A 49 4.07 -18.47 1.02
CA ARG A 49 4.82 -19.65 1.50
C ARG A 49 5.11 -19.64 3.00
N ASP A 50 5.13 -18.47 3.61
CA ASP A 50 5.53 -18.26 5.00
C ASP A 50 4.32 -17.74 5.80
N THR A 51 3.80 -18.59 6.69
CA THR A 51 2.59 -18.29 7.48
C THR A 51 2.84 -17.22 8.54
N GLU A 52 4.04 -17.18 9.12
CA GLU A 52 4.40 -16.16 10.12
C GLU A 52 4.48 -14.78 9.44
N PHE A 53 5.15 -14.73 8.28
CA PHE A 53 5.21 -13.51 7.49
C PHE A 53 3.84 -13.05 7.03
N ARG A 54 2.98 -13.97 6.56
CA ARG A 54 1.58 -13.67 6.22
C ARG A 54 0.84 -13.03 7.38
N ALA A 55 0.88 -13.64 8.57
CA ALA A 55 0.21 -13.11 9.75
C ALA A 55 0.72 -11.71 10.15
N ALA A 56 2.03 -11.49 10.05
CA ALA A 56 2.62 -10.17 10.30
C ALA A 56 2.15 -9.11 9.29
N VAL A 57 2.08 -9.48 8.00
CA VAL A 57 1.57 -8.60 6.93
C VAL A 57 0.09 -8.29 7.12
N ASP A 58 -0.74 -9.30 7.40
CA ASP A 58 -2.18 -9.12 7.60
C ASP A 58 -2.47 -8.21 8.80
N ARG A 59 -1.73 -8.40 9.89
CA ARG A 59 -1.82 -7.53 11.07
C ARG A 59 -1.41 -6.10 10.74
N TYR A 60 -0.28 -5.92 10.06
CA TYR A 60 0.20 -4.58 9.67
C TYR A 60 -0.83 -3.84 8.82
N ILE A 61 -1.43 -4.54 7.84
CA ILE A 61 -2.49 -4.00 6.98
C ILE A 61 -3.69 -3.56 7.83
N GLY A 62 -4.17 -4.42 8.74
CA GLY A 62 -5.32 -4.12 9.58
C GLY A 62 -5.08 -2.95 10.55
N ASP A 63 -3.91 -2.90 11.17
CA ASP A 63 -3.49 -1.80 12.06
C ASP A 63 -3.43 -0.48 11.28
N PHE A 64 -2.91 -0.50 10.05
CA PHE A 64 -2.83 0.68 9.20
C PHE A 64 -4.20 1.17 8.73
N GLU A 65 -5.10 0.26 8.35
CA GLU A 65 -6.48 0.59 7.96
C GLU A 65 -7.27 1.20 9.12
N THR A 66 -7.08 0.69 10.34
CA THR A 66 -7.67 1.27 11.55
C THR A 66 -7.19 2.70 11.77
N LEU A 67 -5.88 2.93 11.65
CA LEU A 67 -5.29 4.26 11.75
C LEU A 67 -5.86 5.22 10.70
N LEU A 68 -5.98 4.78 9.45
CA LEU A 68 -6.56 5.60 8.38
C LEU A 68 -8.02 5.95 8.66
N ALA A 69 -8.82 4.98 9.14
CA ALA A 69 -10.22 5.21 9.48
C ALA A 69 -10.36 6.24 10.60
N ASP A 70 -9.49 6.21 11.60
CA ASP A 70 -9.49 7.18 12.70
C ASP A 70 -9.06 8.59 12.26
N ILE A 71 -8.05 8.69 11.39
CA ILE A 71 -7.64 9.97 10.80
C ILE A 71 -8.79 10.55 9.97
N ALA A 72 -9.44 9.73 9.13
CA ALA A 72 -10.51 10.16 8.23
C ALA A 72 -11.70 10.78 8.98
N LYS A 73 -12.05 10.28 10.17
CA LYS A 73 -13.13 10.85 11.02
C LYS A 73 -12.90 12.31 11.38
N SER A 74 -11.64 12.74 11.47
CA SER A 74 -11.26 14.10 11.86
C SER A 74 -10.72 14.93 10.68
N ASP A 75 -10.81 14.43 9.44
CA ASP A 75 -10.15 14.99 8.27
C ASP A 75 -11.15 15.26 7.13
N PRO A 76 -12.07 16.24 7.29
CA PRO A 76 -13.13 16.51 6.31
C PRO A 76 -12.57 16.83 4.91
N ASP A 77 -11.44 17.52 4.84
CA ASP A 77 -10.76 17.86 3.58
C ASP A 77 -9.84 16.72 3.07
N ASN A 78 -9.72 15.62 3.82
CA ASN A 78 -8.87 14.46 3.53
C ASN A 78 -7.38 14.78 3.31
N ALA A 79 -6.92 15.92 3.81
CA ALA A 79 -5.54 16.39 3.62
C ALA A 79 -4.56 15.53 4.42
N ARG A 80 -4.89 15.22 5.67
CA ARG A 80 -4.02 14.41 6.55
C ARG A 80 -3.95 12.96 6.09
N SER A 81 -5.07 12.42 5.63
CA SER A 81 -5.17 11.08 5.06
C SER A 81 -4.26 10.96 3.82
N ARG A 82 -4.24 11.96 2.93
CA ARG A 82 -3.31 12.01 1.79
C ARG A 82 -1.84 12.06 2.22
N THR A 83 -1.50 12.86 3.22
CA THR A 83 -0.12 12.93 3.73
C THR A 83 0.34 11.58 4.29
N TYR A 84 -0.52 10.89 5.05
CA TYR A 84 -0.21 9.56 5.59
C TYR A 84 -0.05 8.51 4.50
N LEU A 85 -0.93 8.49 3.50
CA LEU A 85 -0.89 7.52 2.40
C LEU A 85 0.31 7.70 1.46
N THR A 86 0.84 8.92 1.34
CA THR A 86 1.98 9.24 0.48
C THR A 86 3.32 9.19 1.22
N SER A 87 3.27 9.02 2.55
CA SER A 87 4.43 8.79 3.41
C SER A 87 5.10 7.44 3.14
N ASP A 88 6.29 7.23 3.69
CA ASP A 88 7.01 5.96 3.52
C ASP A 88 6.26 4.77 4.14
N THR A 89 5.54 4.96 5.24
CA THR A 89 4.68 3.90 5.82
C THR A 89 3.47 3.64 4.92
N GLY A 90 2.87 4.68 4.33
CA GLY A 90 1.82 4.54 3.33
C GLY A 90 2.26 3.76 2.09
N LYS A 91 3.49 3.99 1.60
CA LYS A 91 4.08 3.22 0.49
C LYS A 91 4.33 1.75 0.86
N VAL A 92 4.80 1.49 2.09
CA VAL A 92 4.96 0.11 2.58
C VAL A 92 3.61 -0.58 2.67
N TYR A 93 2.59 0.09 3.21
CA TYR A 93 1.20 -0.40 3.22
C TYR A 93 0.72 -0.75 1.82
N THR A 94 0.86 0.17 0.84
CA THR A 94 0.48 -0.09 -0.55
C THR A 94 1.14 -1.35 -1.11
N MET A 95 2.45 -1.49 -0.91
CA MET A 95 3.21 -2.65 -1.39
C MET A 95 2.68 -3.96 -0.78
N LEU A 96 2.50 -3.98 0.54
CA LEU A 96 2.08 -5.17 1.27
C LEU A 96 0.64 -5.56 0.95
N ALA A 97 -0.28 -4.59 0.97
CA ALA A 97 -1.69 -4.82 0.64
C ALA A 97 -1.84 -5.33 -0.80
N HIS A 98 -1.12 -4.75 -1.76
CA HIS A 98 -1.12 -5.24 -3.13
C HIS A 98 -0.48 -6.63 -3.25
N ALA A 99 0.65 -6.89 -2.61
CA ALA A 99 1.32 -8.19 -2.68
C ALA A 99 0.51 -9.32 -2.01
N SER A 100 -0.33 -8.99 -1.02
CA SER A 100 -1.27 -9.91 -0.37
C SER A 100 -2.51 -10.24 -1.23
N GLY A 101 -2.76 -9.48 -2.31
CA GLY A 101 -3.97 -9.60 -3.12
C GLY A 101 -5.20 -8.89 -2.55
N ARG A 102 -5.05 -8.08 -1.50
CA ARG A 102 -6.17 -7.36 -0.86
C ARG A 102 -6.84 -6.33 -1.77
N PHE A 103 -6.11 -5.78 -2.75
CA PHE A 103 -6.66 -4.85 -3.74
C PHE A 103 -7.20 -5.54 -5.01
N ASP A 104 -7.05 -6.86 -5.13
CA ASP A 104 -7.51 -7.65 -6.29
C ASP A 104 -8.97 -8.14 -6.12
N ALA A 105 -9.59 -7.89 -4.96
CA ALA A 105 -10.92 -8.36 -4.55
C ALA A 105 -12.04 -7.34 -4.80
#